data_AF-A0A3D0V8D3-F1
#
_entry.id   AF-A0A3D0V8D3-F1
#
_cell.length_a   1.000
_cell.length_b   1.000
_cell.length_c   1.000
_cell.angle_alpha   90.00
_cell.angle_beta   90.00
_cell.angle_gamma   90.00
#
_symmetry.space_group_name_H-M   'P 1'
#
loop_
_entity.id
_entity.type
_entity.pdbx_description
1 polymer ?
#
loop_
_entity_poly.entity_id
_entity_poly.type
_entity_poly.pdbx_seq_one_letter_code
_entity_poly.pdbx_strand_id
1 'polypeptide(L)'
;MKKEVVLDIETQNTFADVENDYSKFRISVIGVYFYETDSYESFEEQELSQLWPRLEKADRIIGYNSIGFDLPIMNNYYAGDFLKFSNLDLLAEIKKALGFRLKLDDVAAACVGHRKSGHGLQAIEWWKQGEIEKIKEYCLNDVKVTKEVYEYGLKYQALAYLDNSGERKAIPVDFALKQEKVVPINLSMPF
;
A
#
# COMPACT_ATOMS: atom_id res chain seq x y z
N MET A 1 2.23 4.67 -21.06
CA MET A 1 1.93 5.36 -19.78
C MET A 1 2.30 4.42 -18.65
N LYS A 2 2.77 4.95 -17.52
CA LYS A 2 3.11 4.17 -16.32
C LYS A 2 1.81 3.64 -15.72
N LYS A 3 1.70 2.32 -15.52
CA LYS A 3 0.50 1.67 -14.96
C LYS A 3 0.72 1.20 -13.52
N GLU A 4 1.67 1.82 -12.83
CA GLU A 4 1.86 1.58 -11.41
C GLU A 4 0.65 2.13 -10.63
N VAL A 5 0.38 1.53 -9.49
CA VAL A 5 -0.69 1.97 -8.58
C VAL A 5 -0.14 2.12 -7.18
N VAL A 6 -0.64 3.11 -6.45
CA VAL A 6 -0.36 3.26 -5.01
C VAL A 6 -1.66 2.98 -4.27
N LEU A 7 -1.63 2.14 -3.23
CA LEU A 7 -2.83 1.85 -2.45
C LEU A 7 -2.53 1.76 -0.96
N ASP A 8 -3.60 1.89 -0.20
CA ASP A 8 -3.70 1.69 1.25
C ASP A 8 -5.10 1.17 1.57
N ILE A 9 -5.27 0.45 2.68
CA ILE A 9 -6.58 -0.05 3.13
C ILE A 9 -6.91 0.42 4.54
N GLU A 10 -8.20 0.58 4.78
CA GLU A 10 -8.77 0.70 6.12
C GLU A 10 -9.62 -0.53 6.45
N THR A 11 -9.63 -0.93 7.73
CA THR A 11 -10.36 -2.11 8.19
C THR A 11 -11.57 -1.75 9.05
N GLN A 12 -12.54 -2.67 9.11
CA GLN A 12 -13.74 -2.56 9.95
C GLN A 12 -13.48 -3.00 11.39
N ASN A 13 -12.40 -3.75 11.61
CA ASN A 13 -12.07 -4.43 12.86
C ASN A 13 -10.60 -4.23 13.24
N THR A 14 -10.32 -4.32 14.55
CA THR A 14 -8.96 -4.26 15.10
C THR A 14 -8.32 -5.64 15.13
N PHE A 15 -6.99 -5.69 15.33
CA PHE A 15 -6.27 -6.94 15.63
C PHE A 15 -6.86 -7.73 16.81
N ALA A 16 -7.37 -7.03 17.83
CA ALA A 16 -7.98 -7.68 18.99
C ALA A 16 -9.32 -8.33 18.63
N ASP A 17 -10.13 -7.65 17.81
CA ASP A 17 -11.44 -8.15 17.36
C ASP A 17 -11.32 -9.44 16.52
N VAL A 18 -10.20 -9.61 15.81
CA VAL A 18 -9.93 -10.77 14.97
C VAL A 18 -8.96 -11.78 15.59
N GLU A 19 -8.51 -11.56 16.83
CA GLU A 19 -7.52 -12.42 17.51
C GLU A 19 -6.22 -12.61 16.71
N ASN A 20 -5.80 -11.58 15.96
CA ASN A 20 -4.66 -11.60 15.03
C ASN A 20 -4.80 -12.59 13.84
N ASP A 21 -6.00 -13.09 13.57
CA ASP A 21 -6.29 -13.92 12.39
C ASP A 21 -6.58 -13.03 11.18
N TYR A 22 -5.66 -13.04 10.21
CA TYR A 22 -5.75 -12.24 9.00
C TYR A 22 -6.99 -12.54 8.15
N SER A 23 -7.48 -13.79 8.18
CA SER A 23 -8.64 -14.22 7.40
C SER A 23 -9.97 -13.62 7.90
N LYS A 24 -9.99 -13.11 9.14
CA LYS A 24 -11.18 -12.50 9.76
C LYS A 24 -11.24 -10.97 9.56
N PHE A 25 -10.18 -10.35 9.03
CA PHE A 25 -10.22 -8.92 8.75
C PHE A 25 -11.23 -8.61 7.64
N ARG A 26 -11.94 -7.50 7.82
CA ARG A 26 -12.85 -6.94 6.81
C ARG A 26 -12.40 -5.55 6.42
N ILE A 27 -12.46 -5.25 5.13
CA ILE A 27 -12.06 -3.97 4.57
C ILE A 27 -13.24 -3.00 4.67
N SER A 28 -13.01 -1.79 5.18
CA SER A 28 -13.99 -0.70 5.09
C SER A 28 -13.82 0.06 3.78
N VAL A 29 -12.60 0.50 3.47
CA VAL A 29 -12.26 1.27 2.26
C VAL A 29 -10.89 0.84 1.74
N ILE A 30 -10.73 0.78 0.42
CA ILE A 30 -9.42 0.81 -0.24
C ILE A 30 -9.28 2.15 -0.95
N GLY A 31 -8.22 2.89 -0.63
CA GLY A 31 -7.80 4.09 -1.36
C GLY A 31 -6.77 3.71 -2.41
N VAL A 32 -6.89 4.28 -3.61
CA VAL A 32 -5.96 3.99 -4.71
C VAL A 32 -5.64 5.27 -5.48
N TYR A 33 -4.37 5.42 -5.85
CA TYR A 33 -3.93 6.35 -6.87
C TYR A 33 -3.46 5.58 -8.11
N PHE A 34 -4.02 5.93 -9.26
CA PHE A 34 -3.69 5.33 -10.55
C PHE A 34 -2.79 6.27 -11.37
N TYR A 35 -1.55 5.87 -11.65
CA TYR A 35 -0.67 6.65 -12.54
C TYR A 35 -1.17 6.69 -14.00
N GLU A 36 -1.97 5.70 -14.42
CA GLU A 36 -2.53 5.65 -15.78
C GLU A 36 -3.52 6.79 -16.05
N THR A 37 -4.29 7.21 -15.04
CA THR A 37 -5.36 8.20 -15.16
C THR A 37 -5.10 9.48 -14.36
N ASP A 38 -4.02 9.52 -13.58
CA ASP A 38 -3.72 10.59 -12.63
C ASP A 38 -4.90 10.89 -11.68
N SER A 39 -5.52 9.83 -11.17
CA SER A 39 -6.73 9.91 -10.35
C SER A 39 -6.56 9.22 -8.99
N TYR A 40 -7.18 9.83 -7.99
CA TYR A 40 -7.45 9.21 -6.69
C TYR A 40 -8.86 8.63 -6.72
N GLU A 41 -8.99 7.36 -6.38
CA GLU A 41 -10.26 6.62 -6.34
C GLU A 41 -10.34 5.85 -5.03
N SER A 42 -11.52 5.73 -4.43
CA SER A 42 -11.76 4.94 -3.22
C SER A 42 -12.87 3.93 -3.47
N PHE A 43 -12.74 2.74 -2.88
CA PHE A 43 -13.66 1.63 -3.07
C PHE A 43 -14.08 1.05 -1.73
N GLU A 44 -15.39 0.99 -1.49
CA GLU A 44 -15.95 0.25 -0.35
C GLU A 44 -15.99 -1.26 -0.63
N GLU A 45 -16.28 -2.06 0.40
CA GLU A 45 -16.33 -3.52 0.33
C GLU A 45 -17.19 -4.04 -0.85
N GLN A 46 -18.36 -3.45 -1.09
CA GLN A 46 -19.25 -3.81 -2.19
C GLN A 46 -18.73 -3.40 -3.58
N GLU A 47 -17.75 -2.50 -3.65
CA GLU A 47 -17.20 -1.94 -4.89
C GLU A 47 -15.90 -2.63 -5.32
N LEU A 48 -15.29 -3.44 -4.44
CA LEU A 48 -13.98 -4.05 -4.66
C LEU A 48 -13.87 -4.88 -5.94
N SER A 49 -14.97 -5.53 -6.36
CA SER A 49 -14.99 -6.29 -7.63
C SER A 49 -14.65 -5.45 -8.86
N GLN A 50 -14.88 -4.13 -8.81
CA GLN A 50 -14.56 -3.17 -9.87
C GLN A 50 -13.06 -2.81 -9.88
N LEU A 51 -12.38 -2.93 -8.74
CA LEU A 51 -10.96 -2.61 -8.58
C LEU A 51 -10.05 -3.70 -9.15
N TRP A 52 -10.42 -4.99 -8.98
CA TRP A 52 -9.55 -6.12 -9.35
C TRP A 52 -9.05 -6.08 -10.80
N PRO A 53 -9.89 -5.86 -11.82
CA PRO A 53 -9.42 -5.82 -13.21
C PRO A 53 -8.44 -4.67 -13.51
N ARG A 54 -8.43 -3.62 -12.68
CA ARG A 54 -7.46 -2.52 -12.78
C ARG A 54 -6.12 -2.93 -12.17
N LEU A 55 -6.13 -3.57 -11.00
CA LEU A 55 -4.91 -4.08 -10.34
C LEU A 55 -4.23 -5.19 -11.14
N GLU A 56 -5.00 -6.08 -11.78
CA GLU A 56 -4.49 -7.15 -12.67
C GLU A 56 -3.72 -6.62 -13.89
N LYS A 57 -4.00 -5.39 -14.30
CA LYS A 57 -3.33 -4.73 -15.43
C LYS A 57 -2.23 -3.77 -15.00
N ALA A 58 -2.04 -3.59 -13.70
CA ALA A 58 -1.04 -2.69 -13.16
C ALA A 58 0.37 -3.28 -13.32
N ASP A 59 1.35 -2.41 -13.58
CA ASP A 59 2.76 -2.83 -13.68
C ASP A 59 3.29 -3.33 -12.34
N ARG A 60 2.90 -2.66 -11.25
CA ARG A 60 3.09 -3.07 -9.86
C ARG A 60 2.15 -2.34 -8.91
N ILE A 61 1.96 -2.92 -7.73
CA ILE A 61 1.29 -2.30 -6.58
C ILE A 61 2.35 -1.71 -5.64
N ILE A 62 2.15 -0.47 -5.21
CA ILE A 62 3.01 0.25 -4.28
C ILE A 62 2.20 0.53 -3.02
N GLY A 63 2.80 0.31 -1.84
CA GLY A 63 2.16 0.61 -0.57
C GLY A 63 3.17 0.74 0.56
N TYR A 64 2.66 0.93 1.78
CA TYR A 64 3.48 1.04 2.98
C TYR A 64 3.06 -0.01 4.00
N ASN A 65 3.85 -1.09 4.14
CA ASN A 65 3.46 -2.32 4.85
C ASN A 65 2.41 -3.17 4.11
N SER A 66 2.21 -2.94 2.81
CA SER A 66 1.19 -3.64 2.02
C SER A 66 1.38 -5.14 1.95
N ILE A 67 2.62 -5.63 1.83
CA ILE A 67 2.90 -7.08 1.83
C ILE A 67 2.62 -7.68 3.20
N GLY A 68 2.90 -6.92 4.26
CA GLY A 68 2.75 -7.36 5.64
C GLY A 68 1.34 -7.21 6.21
N PHE A 69 0.45 -6.46 5.55
CA PHE A 69 -0.88 -6.16 6.08
C PHE A 69 -1.97 -6.14 5.01
N ASP A 70 -1.90 -5.20 4.07
CA ASP A 70 -2.97 -4.89 3.13
C ASP A 70 -3.29 -6.04 2.18
N LEU A 71 -2.28 -6.55 1.45
CA LEU A 71 -2.47 -7.58 0.42
C LEU A 71 -3.00 -8.91 0.99
N PRO A 72 -2.51 -9.40 2.15
CA PRO A 72 -3.13 -10.55 2.82
C PRO A 72 -4.62 -10.35 3.11
N ILE A 73 -5.04 -9.15 3.53
CA ILE A 73 -6.46 -8.87 3.83
C ILE A 73 -7.27 -8.74 2.54
N MET A 74 -6.72 -8.10 1.51
CA MET A 74 -7.35 -8.02 0.18
C MET A 74 -7.58 -9.41 -0.43
N ASN A 75 -6.70 -10.38 -0.17
CA ASN A 75 -6.87 -11.77 -0.60
C ASN A 75 -8.09 -12.47 0.05
N ASN A 76 -8.68 -11.94 1.13
CA ASN A 76 -9.96 -12.45 1.65
C ASN A 76 -11.12 -12.19 0.66
N TYR A 77 -10.94 -11.25 -0.27
CA TYR A 77 -11.96 -10.79 -1.21
C TYR A 77 -11.63 -11.10 -2.68
N TYR A 78 -10.42 -11.56 -2.96
CA TYR A 78 -9.90 -11.79 -4.30
C TYR A 78 -9.62 -13.28 -4.52
N ALA A 79 -10.04 -13.82 -5.66
CA ALA A 79 -9.88 -15.25 -5.96
C ALA A 79 -8.43 -15.67 -6.28
N GLY A 80 -7.58 -14.71 -6.65
CA GLY A 80 -6.16 -14.91 -6.90
C GLY A 80 -5.32 -14.64 -5.65
N ASP A 81 -4.07 -14.19 -5.88
CA ASP A 81 -3.15 -13.87 -4.79
C ASP A 81 -2.33 -12.61 -5.13
N PHE A 82 -2.66 -11.49 -4.48
CA PHE A 82 -1.97 -10.22 -4.69
C PHE A 82 -0.50 -10.25 -4.27
N LEU A 83 -0.07 -11.19 -3.42
CA LEU A 83 1.35 -11.32 -3.06
C LEU A 83 2.20 -11.82 -4.24
N LYS A 84 1.59 -12.42 -5.27
CA LYS A 84 2.26 -12.85 -6.51
C LYS A 84 2.37 -11.73 -7.55
N PHE A 85 1.75 -10.58 -7.30
CA PHE A 85 1.86 -9.45 -8.20
C PHE A 85 3.22 -8.79 -8.01
N SER A 86 3.66 -7.99 -8.98
CA SER A 86 4.83 -7.13 -8.75
C SER A 86 4.46 -6.12 -7.66
N ASN A 87 5.21 -6.11 -6.57
CA ASN A 87 4.93 -5.29 -5.39
C ASN A 87 6.16 -4.47 -5.01
N LEU A 88 5.94 -3.22 -4.60
CA LEU A 88 6.92 -2.39 -3.91
C LEU A 88 6.34 -1.94 -2.57
N ASP A 89 6.73 -2.65 -1.51
CA ASP A 89 6.42 -2.26 -0.14
C ASP A 89 7.57 -1.41 0.42
N LEU A 90 7.30 -0.12 0.61
CA LEU A 90 8.31 0.84 1.08
C LEU A 90 8.82 0.48 2.47
N LEU A 91 7.97 -0.06 3.35
CA LEU A 91 8.39 -0.47 4.69
C LEU A 91 9.28 -1.71 4.65
N ALA A 92 9.00 -2.64 3.73
CA ALA A 92 9.86 -3.81 3.52
C ALA A 92 11.26 -3.41 3.03
N GLU A 93 11.36 -2.48 2.06
CA GLU A 93 12.66 -1.99 1.59
C GLU A 93 13.39 -1.17 2.67
N ILE A 94 12.70 -0.34 3.46
CA ILE A 94 13.29 0.34 4.62
C ILE A 94 13.85 -0.67 5.63
N LYS A 95 13.06 -1.68 5.99
CA LYS A 95 13.50 -2.71 6.95
C LYS A 95 14.70 -3.48 6.42
N LYS A 96 14.75 -3.75 5.11
CA LYS A 96 15.90 -4.39 4.46
C LYS A 96 17.15 -3.53 4.49
N ALA A 97 17.03 -2.21 4.31
CA ALA A 97 18.15 -1.28 4.33
C ALA A 97 18.67 -0.98 5.75
N LEU A 98 17.78 -0.84 6.73
CA LEU A 98 18.13 -0.38 8.09
C LEU A 98 18.14 -1.48 9.17
N GLY A 99 17.48 -2.62 8.91
CA GLY A 99 17.28 -3.68 9.89
C GLY A 99 16.10 -3.45 10.86
N PHE A 100 15.44 -2.29 10.80
CA PHE A 100 14.29 -1.95 11.64
C PHE A 100 13.21 -1.21 10.84
N ARG A 101 12.01 -1.09 11.42
CA ARG A 101 10.83 -0.48 10.80
C ARG A 101 10.74 1.01 11.17
N LEU A 102 10.25 1.82 10.25
CA LEU A 102 9.89 3.22 10.48
C LEU A 102 8.41 3.42 10.20
N LYS A 103 7.78 4.42 10.85
CA LYS A 103 6.41 4.82 10.52
C LYS A 103 6.39 5.65 9.24
N LEU A 104 5.34 5.54 8.45
CA LEU A 104 5.15 6.36 7.25
C LEU A 104 5.30 7.84 7.57
N ASP A 105 4.72 8.31 8.67
CA ASP A 105 4.78 9.72 9.11
C ASP A 105 6.21 10.22 9.30
N ASP A 106 7.09 9.41 9.87
CA ASP A 106 8.48 9.81 10.14
C ASP A 106 9.29 9.87 8.84
N VAL A 107 9.03 8.94 7.92
CA VAL A 107 9.64 8.93 6.59
C VAL A 107 9.11 10.10 5.76
N ALA A 108 7.80 10.35 5.78
CA ALA A 108 7.15 11.46 5.09
C ALA A 108 7.67 12.82 5.59
N ALA A 109 7.77 13.01 6.90
CA ALA A 109 8.34 14.23 7.48
C ALA A 109 9.77 14.49 6.98
N ALA A 110 10.59 13.45 6.89
CA ALA A 110 11.98 13.56 6.42
C ALA A 110 12.11 13.69 4.89
N CYS A 111 11.19 13.11 4.12
CA CYS A 111 11.22 13.12 2.65
C CYS A 111 10.55 14.37 2.06
N VAL A 112 9.30 14.62 2.46
CA VAL A 112 8.40 15.60 1.83
C VAL A 112 7.95 16.72 2.77
N GLY A 113 8.48 16.75 4.00
CA GLY A 113 8.35 17.88 4.92
C GLY A 113 7.03 17.98 5.66
N HIS A 114 6.16 16.98 5.54
CA HIS A 114 4.88 16.92 6.27
C HIS A 114 4.55 15.49 6.70
N ARG A 115 3.65 15.37 7.67
CA ARG A 115 3.13 14.11 8.22
C ARG A 115 1.69 13.91 7.75
N LYS A 116 1.17 12.70 7.90
CA LYS A 116 -0.28 12.50 7.77
C LYS A 116 -1.04 13.21 8.89
N SER A 117 -2.30 13.53 8.63
CA SER A 117 -3.16 14.29 9.53
C SER A 117 -4.04 13.42 10.44
N GLY A 118 -3.86 12.10 10.51
CA GLY A 118 -4.73 11.22 11.31
C GLY A 118 -4.08 9.95 11.85
N HIS A 119 -4.88 9.18 12.61
CA HIS A 119 -4.46 7.95 13.27
C HIS A 119 -5.39 6.80 12.86
N GLY A 120 -4.84 5.65 12.46
CA GLY A 120 -5.65 4.50 11.96
C GLY A 120 -6.70 3.96 12.94
N LEU A 121 -6.53 4.15 14.27
CA LEU A 121 -7.58 3.78 15.24
C LEU A 121 -8.87 4.59 15.05
N GLN A 122 -8.76 5.80 14.50
CA GLN A 122 -9.89 6.68 14.26
C GLN A 122 -10.78 6.17 13.11
N ALA A 123 -10.21 5.49 12.11
CA ALA A 123 -10.98 4.92 11.00
C ALA A 123 -11.98 3.85 11.46
N ILE A 124 -11.59 3.03 12.45
CA ILE A 124 -12.46 2.02 13.04
C ILE A 124 -13.58 2.67 13.87
N GLU A 125 -13.32 3.79 14.54
CA GLU A 125 -14.36 4.55 15.24
C GLU A 125 -15.38 5.16 14.28
N TRP A 126 -14.90 5.77 13.18
CA TRP A 126 -15.76 6.28 12.11
C TRP A 126 -16.60 5.18 11.46
N TRP A 127 -16.03 3.99 11.27
CA TRP A 127 -16.77 2.83 10.75
C TRP A 127 -17.93 2.47 11.68
N LYS A 128 -17.69 2.40 12.99
CA LYS A 128 -18.74 2.14 13.99
C LYS A 128 -19.83 3.22 14.02
N GLN A 129 -19.49 4.45 13.62
CA GLN A 129 -20.41 5.59 13.54
C GLN A 129 -21.09 5.73 12.17
N GLY A 130 -20.71 4.92 11.18
CA GLY A 130 -21.20 5.03 9.80
C GLY A 130 -20.63 6.23 9.02
N GLU A 131 -19.54 6.84 9.49
CA GLU A 131 -18.92 8.01 8.89
C GLU A 131 -17.95 7.65 7.74
N ILE A 132 -18.46 6.94 6.74
CA ILE A 132 -17.67 6.37 5.62
C ILE A 132 -16.86 7.42 4.86
N GLU A 133 -17.42 8.62 4.66
CA GLU A 133 -16.74 9.67 3.92
C GLU A 133 -15.42 10.10 4.58
N LYS A 134 -15.37 10.12 5.93
CA LYS A 134 -14.14 10.42 6.66
C LYS A 134 -13.08 9.34 6.49
N ILE A 135 -13.51 8.07 6.41
CA ILE A 135 -12.62 6.93 6.16
C ILE A 135 -12.03 7.05 4.74
N LYS A 136 -12.87 7.38 3.74
CA LYS A 136 -12.41 7.60 2.36
C LYS A 136 -11.39 8.73 2.27
N GLU A 137 -11.69 9.89 2.86
CA GLU A 137 -10.78 11.02 2.88
C GLU A 137 -9.44 10.67 3.57
N TYR A 138 -9.52 9.99 4.73
CA TYR A 138 -8.33 9.57 5.47
C TYR A 138 -7.47 8.57 4.68
N CYS A 139 -8.08 7.53 4.10
CA CYS A 139 -7.38 6.52 3.31
C CYS A 139 -6.72 7.14 2.06
N LEU A 140 -7.43 8.03 1.35
CA LEU A 140 -6.87 8.75 0.20
C LEU A 140 -5.71 9.68 0.58
N ASN A 141 -5.73 10.26 1.78
CA ASN A 141 -4.61 11.03 2.30
C ASN A 141 -3.39 10.14 2.57
N ASP A 142 -3.56 8.96 3.16
CA ASP A 142 -2.45 8.01 3.40
C ASP A 142 -1.86 7.50 2.06
N VAL A 143 -2.71 7.26 1.04
CA VAL A 143 -2.27 6.97 -0.33
C VAL A 143 -1.48 8.13 -0.94
N LYS A 144 -1.95 9.37 -0.76
CA LYS A 144 -1.25 10.56 -1.26
C LYS A 144 0.13 10.72 -0.64
N VAL A 145 0.23 10.59 0.68
CA VAL A 145 1.53 10.65 1.38
C VAL A 145 2.46 9.53 0.90
N THR A 146 1.93 8.31 0.74
CA THR A 146 2.70 7.16 0.21
C THR A 146 3.21 7.43 -1.20
N LYS A 147 2.37 7.99 -2.09
CA LYS A 147 2.75 8.40 -3.44
C LYS A 147 3.88 9.43 -3.41
N GLU A 148 3.76 10.47 -2.60
CA GLU A 148 4.75 11.55 -2.53
C GLU A 148 6.10 11.05 -1.97
N VAL A 149 6.08 10.16 -0.97
CA VAL A 149 7.29 9.48 -0.47
C VAL A 149 7.93 8.62 -1.56
N TYR A 150 7.12 7.86 -2.30
CA TYR A 150 7.60 7.06 -3.41
C TYR A 150 8.21 7.92 -4.53
N GLU A 151 7.57 9.03 -4.92
CA GLU A 151 8.08 9.96 -5.93
C GLU A 151 9.36 10.67 -5.49
N TYR A 152 9.46 11.05 -4.20
CA TYR A 152 10.70 11.49 -3.59
C TYR A 152 11.79 10.42 -3.77
N GLY A 153 11.47 9.18 -3.43
CA GLY A 153 12.35 8.02 -3.57
C GLY A 153 12.87 7.84 -5.00
N LEU A 154 11.98 7.90 -5.99
CA LEU A 154 12.36 7.83 -7.41
C LEU A 154 13.29 8.98 -7.82
N LYS A 155 13.01 10.20 -7.37
CA LYS A 155 13.79 11.38 -7.74
C LYS A 155 15.22 11.32 -7.17
N TYR A 156 15.37 10.87 -5.93
CA TYR A 156 16.65 10.90 -5.22
C TYR A 156 17.34 9.53 -5.12
N GLN A 157 16.71 8.47 -5.61
CA GLN A 157 17.17 7.07 -5.48
C GLN A 157 17.39 6.64 -4.03
N ALA A 158 16.71 7.30 -3.10
CA ALA A 158 16.78 7.07 -1.67
C ALA A 158 15.57 7.70 -0.98
N LEU A 159 15.15 7.12 0.14
CA LEU A 159 14.27 7.77 1.11
C LEU A 159 15.11 8.47 2.18
N ALA A 160 14.45 9.12 3.12
CA ALA A 160 15.09 9.77 4.27
C ALA A 160 14.34 9.48 5.57
N TYR A 161 15.07 9.54 6.67
CA TYR A 161 14.51 9.53 8.04
C TYR A 161 15.36 10.41 8.95
N LEU A 162 14.83 10.75 10.12
CA LEU A 162 15.60 11.37 11.19
C LEU A 162 16.06 10.27 12.16
N ASP A 163 17.34 10.24 12.49
CA ASP A 163 17.86 9.33 13.52
C ASP A 163 17.55 9.85 14.94
N ASN A 164 18.00 9.11 15.96
CA ASN A 164 17.76 9.46 17.37
C ASN A 164 18.39 10.81 17.78
N SER A 165 19.36 11.32 17.01
CA SER A 165 19.98 12.63 17.24
C SER A 165 19.26 13.77 16.51
N GLY A 166 18.23 13.45 15.71
CA GLY A 166 17.53 14.40 14.85
C GLY A 166 18.26 14.67 13.53
N GLU A 167 19.34 13.92 13.22
CA GLU A 167 20.06 14.08 11.96
C GLU A 167 19.32 13.36 10.84
N ARG A 168 19.20 14.03 9.69
CA ARG A 168 18.57 13.46 8.50
C ARG A 168 19.52 12.50 7.79
N LYS A 169 19.16 11.22 7.74
CA LYS A 169 19.91 10.16 7.07
C LYS A 169 19.17 9.66 5.83
N ALA A 170 19.93 9.27 4.81
CA ALA A 170 19.40 8.66 3.60
C ALA A 170 19.20 7.15 3.79
N ILE A 171 18.15 6.59 3.17
CA ILE A 171 17.85 5.17 3.12
C ILE A 171 17.93 4.74 1.66
N PRO A 172 18.95 4.00 1.24
CA PRO A 172 19.01 3.44 -0.11
C PRO A 172 17.83 2.47 -0.30
N VAL A 173 17.06 2.67 -1.38
CA VAL A 173 15.91 1.82 -1.72
C VAL A 173 15.97 1.42 -3.19
N ASP A 174 15.73 0.15 -3.47
CA ASP A 174 15.64 -0.37 -4.84
C ASP A 174 14.24 -0.14 -5.40
N PHE A 175 14.10 0.89 -6.23
CA PHE A 175 12.83 1.23 -6.89
C PHE A 175 12.63 0.53 -8.23
N ALA A 176 13.58 -0.31 -8.68
CA ALA A 176 13.50 -0.96 -9.98
C ALA A 176 12.26 -1.86 -10.08
N LEU A 177 11.57 -1.78 -11.21
CA LEU A 177 10.47 -2.69 -11.50
C LEU A 177 11.06 -4.08 -11.78
N LYS A 178 10.80 -5.03 -10.88
CA LYS A 178 11.19 -6.42 -11.06
C LYS A 178 10.14 -7.08 -11.94
N GLN A 179 10.46 -7.23 -13.23
CA GLN A 179 9.63 -8.05 -14.12
C GLN A 179 9.84 -9.51 -13.73
N GLU A 180 8.79 -10.15 -13.23
CA GLU A 180 8.80 -11.61 -13.16
C GLU A 180 8.75 -12.15 -14.59
N LYS A 181 9.67 -13.05 -14.93
CA LYS A 181 9.62 -13.79 -16.19
C LYS A 181 8.33 -14.61 -16.17
N VAL A 182 7.35 -14.21 -16.98
CA VAL A 182 6.25 -15.11 -17.36
C VAL A 182 6.91 -16.35 -17.96
N VAL A 183 6.92 -17.45 -17.22
CA VAL A 183 7.34 -18.74 -17.79
C VAL A 183 6.24 -19.11 -18.78
N PRO A 184 6.50 -19.13 -20.10
CA PRO A 184 5.47 -19.57 -21.03
C PRO A 184 5.13 -21.01 -20.70
N ILE A 185 3.86 -21.23 -20.33
CA ILE A 185 3.32 -22.58 -20.14
C ILE A 185 3.25 -23.19 -21.54
N ASN A 186 4.30 -23.91 -21.95
CA ASN A 186 4.27 -24.75 -23.14
C ASN A 186 3.37 -25.96 -22.84
N LEU A 187 2.08 -25.83 -23.15
CA LEU A 187 1.18 -26.97 -23.26
C LEU A 187 1.47 -27.73 -24.55
N SER A 188 2.56 -28.50 -24.58
CA SER A 188 2.71 -29.56 -25.57
C SER A 188 1.93 -30.79 -25.08
N MET A 189 0.71 -30.97 -25.61
CA MET A 189 0.00 -32.24 -25.45
C MET A 189 0.70 -33.33 -26.26
N PRO A 190 0.94 -34.52 -25.69
CA PRO A 190 1.35 -35.68 -26.47
C PRO A 190 0.17 -36.15 -27.34
N PHE A 191 0.45 -36.39 -28.62
CA PHE A 191 -0.44 -37.06 -29.56
C PHE A 191 -0.66 -38.52 -29.18
#